data_AF-A0A8K0L6A1-F1
#
_entry.id   AF-A0A8K0L6A1-F1
#
_cell.length_a   1.000
_cell.length_b   1.000
_cell.length_c   1.000
_cell.angle_alpha   90.00
_cell.angle_beta   90.00
_cell.angle_gamma   90.00
#
_symmetry.space_group_name_H-M   'P 1'
#
loop_
_entity.id
_entity.type
_entity.pdbx_description
1 polymer ?
#
loop_
_entity_poly.entity_id
_entity_poly.type
_entity_poly.pdbx_seq_one_letter_code
_entity_poly.pdbx_strand_id
1 'polypeptide(L)'
;MPTITAEGTDKLHEVPLYRGKTTSNHSIRQVSDVYKDCKLVSSNVLHPSTSASEHPQTQANLVHSSPLTTSVANMKFTTAFIALFAAANAMPTADAEAEAVAEFSKLEQRAQLEARATGNTVNELTNGACRAVTFIFARASTETGNIGSSVGPPTCDGLKSRLGANNVACQGVGGPYSAALADNALPSGTTQAAINEAARLFTLASTKCPNTKIVGGGYSQGAAVIHGAAKTLSSAVQNKVVGLITYGDTRKAQDNNRIPPFPASKTKIFCNAGDGVCVGTLVVTAAHLAYQGSVNPAVSFLVGRVNA
;
A
#
# COMPACT_ATOMS: atom_id res chain seq x y z
N MET A 1 72.36 7.23 55.71
CA MET A 1 71.98 8.03 56.89
C MET A 1 70.45 7.97 57.04
N PRO A 2 69.88 8.30 58.22
CA PRO A 2 68.43 8.46 58.43
C PRO A 2 67.88 9.68 57.62
N THR A 3 66.60 10.06 57.68
CA THR A 3 65.77 10.33 58.88
C THR A 3 64.27 10.20 58.60
N ILE A 4 63.49 9.86 59.63
CA ILE A 4 62.03 9.97 59.68
C ILE A 4 61.67 11.20 60.51
N THR A 5 60.76 12.05 60.01
CA THR A 5 59.90 12.93 60.82
C THR A 5 58.55 13.10 60.12
N ALA A 6 57.49 13.36 60.89
CA ALA A 6 56.12 13.48 60.38
C ALA A 6 55.28 14.41 61.27
N GLU A 7 54.38 15.15 60.63
CA GLU A 7 53.24 15.93 61.16
C GLU A 7 52.24 15.99 59.98
N GLY A 8 50.91 15.95 60.11
CA GLY A 8 50.06 16.24 61.27
C GLY A 8 49.40 17.60 61.05
N THR A 9 48.09 17.76 60.83
CA THR A 9 46.93 16.82 60.84
C THR A 9 46.06 17.07 59.56
N ASP A 10 44.74 16.86 59.38
CA ASP A 10 43.61 16.54 60.27
C ASP A 10 42.37 16.01 59.47
N LYS A 11 41.48 15.27 60.16
CA LYS A 11 39.99 15.12 60.02
C LYS A 11 39.27 15.09 58.64
N LEU A 12 38.28 14.22 58.35
CA LEU A 12 37.74 12.96 58.96
C LEU A 12 36.95 12.14 57.89
N HIS A 13 36.80 10.82 58.15
CA HIS A 13 35.65 9.89 57.94
C HIS A 13 34.48 10.21 56.95
N GLU A 14 33.84 9.23 56.27
CA GLU A 14 34.09 7.77 56.20
C GLU A 14 33.47 7.03 55.00
N VAL A 15 33.82 5.74 54.92
CA VAL A 15 33.43 4.65 54.01
C VAL A 15 33.46 3.35 54.87
N PRO A 16 33.01 2.15 54.43
CA PRO A 16 31.90 1.76 53.53
C PRO A 16 31.25 0.35 53.87
N LEU A 17 30.57 -0.26 52.87
CA LEU A 17 30.43 -1.71 52.57
C LEU A 17 29.68 -2.73 53.50
N TYR A 18 28.78 -3.49 52.84
CA TYR A 18 28.66 -4.98 52.80
C TYR A 18 27.71 -5.84 53.70
N ARG A 19 26.70 -6.41 52.98
CA ARG A 19 26.33 -7.86 52.83
C ARG A 19 25.64 -8.70 53.94
N GLY A 20 24.46 -9.24 53.56
CA GLY A 20 23.95 -10.58 53.93
C GLY A 20 22.53 -10.62 54.55
N LYS A 21 21.73 -11.70 54.48
CA LYS A 21 21.69 -12.89 53.58
C LYS A 21 20.39 -13.72 53.83
N THR A 22 19.66 -14.17 52.78
CA THR A 22 18.54 -15.18 52.81
C THR A 22 17.27 -14.81 53.64
N THR A 23 16.05 -15.37 53.50
CA THR A 23 15.42 -16.60 52.91
C THR A 23 14.08 -16.22 52.19
N SER A 24 13.60 -16.79 51.07
CA SER A 24 12.90 -18.08 50.76
C SER A 24 11.36 -18.00 50.52
N ASN A 25 10.88 -18.45 49.34
CA ASN A 25 9.53 -19.00 48.96
C ASN A 25 8.23 -18.17 49.22
N HIS A 26 7.27 -17.94 48.28
CA HIS A 26 6.36 -18.93 47.65
C HIS A 26 5.35 -18.32 46.62
N SER A 27 4.82 -19.18 45.72
CA SER A 27 3.59 -19.14 44.86
C SER A 27 2.87 -17.85 44.38
N ILE A 28 2.87 -17.69 43.04
CA ILE A 28 1.71 -17.49 42.12
C ILE A 28 0.30 -17.23 42.75
N ARG A 29 -0.36 -16.12 42.39
CA ARG A 29 -1.70 -16.06 41.73
C ARG A 29 -2.14 -14.64 41.31
N GLN A 30 -3.18 -14.63 40.47
CA GLN A 30 -3.85 -13.54 39.74
C GLN A 30 -4.03 -12.19 40.46
N VAL A 31 -4.01 -11.10 39.68
CA VAL A 31 -4.68 -9.83 40.01
C VAL A 31 -5.67 -9.52 38.88
N SER A 32 -6.93 -9.25 39.23
CA SER A 32 -8.00 -8.82 38.34
C SER A 32 -8.70 -7.59 38.94
N ASP A 33 -9.29 -6.77 38.07
CA ASP A 33 -10.20 -5.67 38.35
C ASP A 33 -9.72 -4.53 39.26
N VAL A 34 -9.48 -3.37 38.65
CA VAL A 34 -9.24 -2.08 39.32
C VAL A 34 -10.31 -1.08 38.85
N TYR A 35 -11.28 -0.85 39.75
CA TYR A 35 -12.21 0.28 39.83
C TYR A 35 -13.26 0.50 38.72
N LYS A 36 -14.50 0.18 39.10
CA LYS A 36 -15.64 1.09 38.91
C LYS A 36 -15.47 2.28 39.87
N ASP A 37 -15.92 3.47 39.48
CA ASP A 37 -17.01 4.20 40.16
C ASP A 37 -17.03 5.70 39.82
N CYS A 38 -18.18 6.18 39.35
CA CYS A 38 -18.83 7.38 39.88
C CYS A 38 -20.29 7.44 39.36
N LYS A 39 -21.23 7.94 40.17
CA LYS A 39 -22.68 7.85 39.84
C LYS A 39 -23.50 8.96 40.53
N LEU A 40 -24.51 9.49 39.83
CA LEU A 40 -25.53 10.46 40.32
C LEU A 40 -24.95 11.87 40.61
N VAL A 41 -25.73 12.97 40.66
CA VAL A 41 -27.17 13.22 40.86
C VAL A 41 -27.66 14.26 39.81
N SER A 42 -28.73 14.03 39.03
CA SER A 42 -30.14 14.50 39.20
C SER A 42 -30.29 16.01 39.53
N SER A 43 -31.20 16.83 38.99
CA SER A 43 -32.50 16.66 38.26
C SER A 43 -32.77 17.91 37.36
N ASN A 44 -33.92 18.22 36.71
CA ASN A 44 -35.27 17.63 36.62
C ASN A 44 -36.08 18.10 35.36
N VAL A 45 -37.13 17.35 34.99
CA VAL A 45 -38.46 17.70 34.39
C VAL A 45 -38.68 19.04 33.63
N LEU A 46 -39.10 18.96 32.34
CA LEU A 46 -40.48 19.28 31.88
C LEU A 46 -40.79 18.78 30.44
N HIS A 47 -42.07 18.49 30.17
CA HIS A 47 -42.71 18.01 28.91
C HIS A 47 -44.05 18.82 28.74
N PRO A 48 -44.89 18.72 27.66
CA PRO A 48 -45.09 17.60 26.72
C PRO A 48 -45.49 17.94 25.25
N SER A 49 -45.91 16.90 24.49
CA SER A 49 -46.91 16.91 23.38
C SER A 49 -46.53 17.57 22.03
N THR A 50 -47.00 17.12 20.86
CA THR A 50 -47.59 15.84 20.37
C THR A 50 -47.38 15.80 18.85
N SER A 51 -47.21 14.65 18.19
CA SER A 51 -48.31 13.74 17.81
C SER A 51 -47.76 12.52 17.06
N ALA A 52 -48.55 11.46 16.95
CA ALA A 52 -48.22 10.24 16.20
C ALA A 52 -49.21 10.01 15.06
N SER A 53 -48.80 9.23 14.07
CA SER A 53 -49.69 8.62 13.07
C SER A 53 -49.14 7.23 12.74
N GLU A 54 -49.99 6.22 12.88
CA GLU A 54 -49.64 4.81 12.64
C GLU A 54 -50.16 4.34 11.28
N HIS A 55 -49.41 3.40 10.70
CA HIS A 55 -49.80 2.25 9.86
C HIS A 55 -51.15 2.24 9.07
N PRO A 56 -51.14 1.60 7.88
CA PRO A 56 -51.30 0.15 7.89
C PRO A 56 -50.22 -0.63 7.13
N GLN A 57 -50.24 -1.95 7.25
CA GLN A 57 -49.51 -2.89 6.39
C GLN A 57 -50.45 -3.44 5.31
N THR A 58 -49.88 -3.96 4.22
CA THR A 58 -50.54 -4.97 3.38
C THR A 58 -49.47 -5.93 2.87
N GLN A 59 -49.79 -7.22 2.77
CA GLN A 59 -48.84 -8.31 2.55
C GLN A 59 -48.91 -8.87 1.11
N ALA A 60 -48.00 -9.83 0.83
CA ALA A 60 -47.84 -10.60 -0.41
C ALA A 60 -47.31 -9.80 -1.62
N ASN A 61 -46.34 -10.29 -2.39
CA ASN A 61 -45.98 -11.69 -2.64
C ASN A 61 -44.53 -12.07 -2.29
N LEU A 62 -44.31 -13.35 -2.00
CA LEU A 62 -42.97 -13.95 -2.06
C LEU A 62 -42.56 -14.15 -3.51
N VAL A 63 -41.35 -13.72 -3.87
CA VAL A 63 -40.64 -14.23 -5.06
C VAL A 63 -39.28 -14.73 -4.59
N HIS A 64 -39.02 -16.02 -4.80
CA HIS A 64 -37.82 -16.70 -4.32
C HIS A 64 -36.65 -16.45 -5.28
N SER A 65 -35.94 -15.33 -5.13
CA SER A 65 -34.74 -15.02 -5.91
C SER A 65 -33.50 -15.65 -5.28
N SER A 66 -33.15 -16.85 -5.72
CA SER A 66 -31.91 -17.54 -5.33
C SER A 66 -30.66 -16.70 -5.63
N PRO A 67 -29.57 -16.83 -4.85
CA PRO A 67 -28.33 -16.15 -5.18
C PRO A 67 -27.79 -16.68 -6.51
N LEU A 68 -27.56 -15.79 -7.48
CA LEU A 68 -26.74 -16.13 -8.64
C LEU A 68 -25.31 -16.33 -8.17
N THR A 69 -24.95 -17.60 -7.94
CA THR A 69 -23.57 -18.02 -7.98
C THR A 69 -23.04 -17.72 -9.38
N THR A 70 -22.15 -16.74 -9.50
CA THR A 70 -21.32 -16.53 -10.69
C THR A 70 -20.28 -17.66 -10.78
N SER A 71 -20.79 -18.87 -11.01
CA SER A 71 -19.99 -20.00 -11.43
C SER A 71 -19.23 -19.57 -12.68
N VAL A 72 -17.90 -19.52 -12.57
CA VAL A 72 -17.03 -19.24 -13.71
C VAL A 72 -17.02 -20.49 -14.56
N ALA A 73 -18.11 -20.67 -15.33
CA ALA A 73 -18.29 -21.82 -16.19
C ALA A 73 -17.09 -21.90 -17.13
N ASN A 74 -16.50 -23.09 -17.26
CA ASN A 74 -15.47 -23.37 -18.24
C ASN A 74 -16.07 -23.23 -19.64
N MET A 75 -16.10 -22.00 -20.14
CA MET A 75 -16.64 -21.62 -21.44
C MET A 75 -15.67 -22.11 -22.51
N LYS A 76 -15.77 -23.41 -22.80
CA LYS A 76 -15.09 -24.06 -23.92
C LYS A 76 -15.41 -23.25 -25.17
N PHE A 77 -14.42 -22.56 -25.71
CA PHE A 77 -14.51 -21.91 -27.01
C PHE A 77 -14.88 -22.98 -28.04
N THR A 78 -16.16 -23.04 -28.35
CA THR A 78 -16.71 -24.00 -29.31
C THR A 78 -16.55 -23.33 -30.66
N THR A 79 -15.56 -23.77 -31.43
CA THR A 79 -15.16 -23.14 -32.69
C THR A 79 -16.34 -23.08 -33.65
N ALA A 80 -16.94 -21.90 -33.75
CA ALA A 80 -18.06 -21.66 -34.64
C ALA A 80 -17.54 -21.66 -36.09
N PHE A 81 -17.77 -22.76 -36.80
CA PHE A 81 -17.58 -22.81 -38.25
C PHE A 81 -18.53 -21.80 -38.92
N ILE A 82 -18.01 -20.64 -39.29
CA ILE A 82 -18.70 -19.72 -40.20
C ILE A 82 -18.50 -20.26 -41.61
N ALA A 83 -19.46 -21.07 -42.06
CA ALA A 83 -19.56 -21.49 -43.44
C ALA A 83 -20.55 -20.58 -44.20
N LEU A 84 -20.24 -20.38 -45.48
CA LEU A 84 -21.15 -19.90 -46.53
C LEU A 84 -21.54 -18.41 -46.52
N PHE A 85 -20.75 -17.60 -47.25
CA PHE A 85 -21.34 -16.73 -48.26
C PHE A 85 -21.08 -17.34 -49.64
N ALA A 86 -22.14 -17.66 -50.38
CA ALA A 86 -22.05 -18.16 -51.75
C ALA A 86 -22.33 -17.02 -52.74
N ALA A 87 -21.27 -16.39 -53.23
CA ALA A 87 -21.30 -15.49 -54.38
C ALA A 87 -20.15 -15.88 -55.31
N ALA A 88 -20.42 -15.98 -56.61
CA ALA A 88 -19.40 -16.37 -57.58
C ALA A 88 -18.40 -15.23 -57.83
N ASN A 89 -17.19 -15.60 -58.29
CA ASN A 89 -16.15 -14.73 -58.83
C ASN A 89 -15.28 -13.92 -57.85
N ALA A 90 -14.89 -14.52 -56.72
CA ALA A 90 -13.49 -14.53 -56.28
C ALA A 90 -13.27 -15.70 -55.29
N MET A 91 -12.26 -16.55 -55.53
CA MET A 91 -11.67 -17.31 -54.43
C MET A 91 -10.79 -16.34 -53.63
N PRO A 92 -10.82 -16.35 -52.28
CA PRO A 92 -9.84 -15.61 -51.51
C PRO A 92 -8.45 -16.12 -51.88
N THR A 93 -7.48 -15.22 -52.07
CA THR A 93 -6.08 -15.64 -52.21
C THR A 93 -5.59 -16.13 -50.84
N ALA A 94 -4.55 -16.97 -50.83
CA ALA A 94 -3.95 -17.45 -49.59
C ALA A 94 -3.49 -16.30 -48.67
N ASP A 95 -3.16 -15.14 -49.26
CA ASP A 95 -2.81 -13.90 -48.56
C ASP A 95 -3.98 -13.35 -47.73
N ALA A 96 -5.20 -13.35 -48.27
CA ALA A 96 -6.40 -12.86 -47.58
C ALA A 96 -6.79 -13.75 -46.39
N GLU A 97 -6.63 -15.07 -46.52
CA GLU A 97 -6.84 -15.99 -45.39
C GLU A 97 -5.74 -15.82 -44.32
N ALA A 98 -4.48 -15.60 -44.73
CA ALA A 98 -3.37 -15.35 -43.82
C ALA A 98 -3.53 -14.02 -43.05
N GLU A 99 -4.01 -12.95 -43.69
CA GLU A 99 -4.28 -11.67 -43.04
C GLU A 99 -5.39 -11.79 -41.97
N ALA A 100 -6.49 -12.49 -42.28
CA ALA A 100 -7.59 -12.73 -41.34
C ALA A 100 -7.14 -13.53 -40.10
N VAL A 101 -6.34 -14.59 -40.29
CA VAL A 101 -5.75 -15.36 -39.17
C VAL A 101 -4.77 -14.50 -38.35
N ALA A 102 -3.99 -13.65 -39.01
CA ALA A 102 -3.06 -12.73 -38.33
C ALA A 102 -3.78 -11.61 -37.56
N GLU A 103 -4.97 -11.17 -37.98
CA GLU A 103 -5.81 -10.26 -37.20
C GLU A 103 -6.44 -10.96 -35.99
N PHE A 104 -7.05 -12.13 -36.19
CA PHE A 104 -7.65 -12.92 -35.11
C PHE A 104 -6.62 -13.23 -34.00
N SER A 105 -5.40 -13.64 -34.37
CA SER A 105 -4.32 -13.89 -33.42
C SER A 105 -3.90 -12.63 -32.64
N LYS A 106 -3.90 -11.44 -33.27
CA LYS A 106 -3.65 -10.17 -32.57
C LYS A 106 -4.78 -9.83 -31.59
N LEU A 107 -6.04 -10.15 -31.91
CA LEU A 107 -7.18 -9.96 -31.02
C LEU A 107 -7.13 -10.90 -29.81
N GLU A 108 -6.82 -12.19 -30.01
CA GLU A 108 -6.56 -13.12 -28.91
C GLU A 108 -5.39 -12.67 -28.03
N GLN A 109 -4.29 -12.21 -28.64
CA GLN A 109 -3.13 -11.72 -27.92
C GLN A 109 -3.45 -10.46 -27.10
N ARG A 110 -4.25 -9.53 -27.63
CA ARG A 110 -4.76 -8.35 -26.89
C ARG A 110 -5.64 -8.77 -25.72
N ALA A 111 -6.63 -9.64 -25.94
CA ALA A 111 -7.50 -10.14 -24.88
C ALA A 111 -6.70 -10.88 -23.77
N GLN A 112 -5.67 -11.65 -24.14
CA GLN A 112 -4.76 -12.29 -23.17
C GLN A 112 -3.86 -11.29 -22.43
N LEU A 113 -3.50 -10.16 -23.03
CA LEU A 113 -2.74 -9.09 -22.37
C LEU A 113 -3.65 -8.30 -21.40
N GLU A 114 -4.86 -7.95 -21.83
CA GLU A 114 -5.87 -7.27 -21.02
C GLU A 114 -6.29 -8.12 -19.81
N ALA A 115 -6.49 -9.44 -20.00
CA ALA A 115 -6.76 -10.38 -18.91
C ALA A 115 -5.57 -10.62 -17.95
N ARG A 116 -4.37 -10.14 -18.30
CA ARG A 116 -3.16 -10.19 -17.44
C ARG A 116 -2.77 -8.83 -16.85
N ALA A 117 -3.32 -7.74 -17.37
CA ALA A 117 -3.04 -6.39 -16.91
C ALA A 117 -3.64 -6.15 -15.52
N THR A 118 -2.92 -5.43 -14.67
CA THR A 118 -3.43 -5.03 -13.36
C THR A 118 -4.48 -3.92 -13.55
N GLY A 119 -5.68 -4.11 -12.99
CA GLY A 119 -6.71 -3.06 -12.96
C GLY A 119 -6.39 -1.94 -11.97
N ASN A 120 -7.24 -0.91 -11.92
CA ASN A 120 -7.06 0.23 -11.00
C ASN A 120 -7.15 -0.12 -9.49
N THR A 121 -7.60 -1.34 -9.19
CA THR A 121 -7.82 -1.84 -7.83
C THR A 121 -7.17 -3.22 -7.69
N VAL A 122 -6.17 -3.33 -6.81
CA VAL A 122 -5.42 -4.57 -6.57
C VAL A 122 -5.18 -4.80 -5.08
N ASN A 123 -5.42 -6.04 -4.64
CA ASN A 123 -5.52 -6.41 -3.21
C ASN A 123 -4.84 -7.78 -2.94
N GLU A 124 -3.73 -8.07 -3.61
CA GLU A 124 -3.09 -9.39 -3.55
C GLU A 124 -2.39 -9.63 -2.21
N LEU A 125 -1.97 -8.58 -1.49
CA LEU A 125 -1.44 -8.72 -0.13
C LEU A 125 -2.55 -9.03 0.88
N THR A 126 -3.66 -8.29 0.87
CA THR A 126 -4.74 -8.51 1.85
C THR A 126 -5.43 -9.85 1.60
N ASN A 127 -5.84 -10.09 0.36
CA ASN A 127 -6.76 -11.18 0.01
C ASN A 127 -6.05 -12.44 -0.52
N GLY A 128 -4.80 -12.32 -0.98
CA GLY A 128 -4.04 -13.43 -1.58
C GLY A 128 -3.16 -14.22 -0.59
N ALA A 129 -2.55 -15.28 -1.10
CA ALA A 129 -1.45 -15.98 -0.46
C ALA A 129 -0.14 -15.17 -0.53
N CYS A 130 0.81 -15.48 0.36
CA CYS A 130 2.12 -14.83 0.35
C CYS A 130 2.92 -15.14 -0.92
N ARG A 131 3.58 -14.11 -1.46
CA ARG A 131 4.50 -14.21 -2.60
C ARG A 131 5.89 -13.69 -2.19
N ALA A 132 6.93 -14.05 -2.94
CA ALA A 132 8.32 -13.72 -2.63
C ALA A 132 8.60 -12.20 -2.56
N VAL A 133 7.82 -11.41 -3.28
CA VAL A 133 7.88 -9.94 -3.32
C VAL A 133 6.49 -9.37 -3.09
N THR A 134 6.41 -8.31 -2.30
CA THR A 134 5.18 -7.53 -2.12
C THR A 134 5.42 -6.09 -2.58
N PHE A 135 4.59 -5.58 -3.50
CA PHE A 135 4.62 -4.22 -4.02
C PHE A 135 3.44 -3.41 -3.48
N ILE A 136 3.72 -2.39 -2.66
CA ILE A 136 2.71 -1.51 -2.07
C ILE A 136 2.74 -0.15 -2.76
N PHE A 137 1.64 0.26 -3.39
CA PHE A 137 1.59 1.48 -4.20
C PHE A 137 0.50 2.47 -3.79
N ALA A 138 0.84 3.74 -3.63
CA ALA A 138 -0.11 4.84 -3.43
C ALA A 138 -0.30 5.64 -4.72
N ARG A 139 -1.53 5.63 -5.25
CA ARG A 139 -1.95 6.40 -6.44
C ARG A 139 -1.85 7.92 -6.26
N ALA A 140 -1.96 8.68 -7.35
CA ALA A 140 -2.07 10.13 -7.31
C ALA A 140 -3.48 10.62 -6.94
N SER A 141 -3.59 11.91 -6.63
CA SER A 141 -4.89 12.55 -6.40
C SER A 141 -5.84 12.36 -7.57
N THR A 142 -7.13 12.17 -7.28
CA THR A 142 -8.22 11.89 -8.24
C THR A 142 -8.14 10.58 -9.03
N GLU A 143 -7.05 9.80 -8.94
CA GLU A 143 -7.01 8.48 -9.57
C GLU A 143 -8.02 7.52 -8.93
N THR A 144 -8.61 6.65 -9.76
CA THR A 144 -9.63 5.67 -9.34
C THR A 144 -9.01 4.41 -8.72
N GLY A 145 -9.82 3.65 -7.96
CA GLY A 145 -9.38 2.41 -7.31
C GLY A 145 -8.42 2.65 -6.15
N ASN A 146 -7.41 1.79 -6.01
CA ASN A 146 -6.39 1.90 -4.94
C ASN A 146 -4.93 1.97 -5.44
N ILE A 147 -4.65 1.47 -6.66
CA ILE A 147 -3.32 1.55 -7.30
C ILE A 147 -3.28 2.61 -8.42
N GLY A 148 -4.44 3.14 -8.82
CA GLY A 148 -4.57 4.18 -9.85
C GLY A 148 -4.65 3.59 -11.25
N SER A 149 -4.74 4.46 -12.27
CA SER A 149 -4.90 4.09 -13.68
C SER A 149 -3.73 4.53 -14.57
N SER A 150 -2.76 5.26 -14.00
CA SER A 150 -1.55 5.73 -14.69
C SER A 150 -0.36 4.79 -14.47
N VAL A 151 0.60 5.16 -13.62
CA VAL A 151 1.90 4.47 -13.46
C VAL A 151 1.90 3.32 -12.46
N GLY A 152 0.91 3.25 -11.56
CA GLY A 152 0.81 2.17 -10.56
C GLY A 152 0.67 0.77 -11.19
N PRO A 153 -0.38 0.52 -12.00
CA PRO A 153 -0.57 -0.77 -12.67
C PRO A 153 0.59 -1.25 -13.54
N PRO A 154 1.16 -0.45 -14.48
CA PRO A 154 2.29 -0.92 -15.29
C PRO A 154 3.57 -1.09 -14.48
N THR A 155 3.72 -0.45 -13.31
CA THR A 155 4.81 -0.79 -12.37
C THR A 155 4.58 -2.17 -11.75
N CYS A 156 3.35 -2.50 -11.36
CA CYS A 156 2.99 -3.84 -10.89
C CYS A 156 3.20 -4.91 -11.98
N ASP A 157 2.73 -4.66 -13.19
CA ASP A 157 2.82 -5.63 -14.31
C ASP A 157 4.26 -5.79 -14.79
N GLY A 158 5.05 -4.72 -14.81
CA GLY A 158 6.48 -4.80 -15.08
C GLY A 158 7.23 -5.62 -14.02
N LEU A 159 6.88 -5.51 -12.74
CA LEU A 159 7.43 -6.38 -11.68
C LEU A 159 7.00 -7.84 -11.88
N LYS A 160 5.70 -8.11 -12.12
CA LYS A 160 5.16 -9.45 -12.40
C LYS A 160 5.82 -10.08 -13.63
N SER A 161 6.08 -9.30 -14.67
CA SER A 161 6.80 -9.73 -15.88
C SER A 161 8.26 -10.08 -15.58
N ARG A 162 8.98 -9.22 -14.84
CA ARG A 162 10.43 -9.37 -14.59
C ARG A 162 10.81 -10.37 -13.49
N LEU A 163 9.88 -10.72 -12.60
CA LEU A 163 10.12 -11.59 -11.44
C LEU A 163 9.22 -12.84 -11.43
N GLY A 164 8.24 -12.94 -12.33
CA GLY A 164 7.21 -13.97 -12.37
C GLY A 164 5.94 -13.54 -11.62
N ALA A 165 4.77 -13.70 -12.27
CA ALA A 165 3.50 -13.21 -11.73
C ALA A 165 3.13 -13.83 -10.36
N ASN A 166 3.46 -15.11 -10.17
CA ASN A 166 3.25 -15.83 -8.91
C ASN A 166 4.23 -15.39 -7.79
N ASN A 167 5.29 -14.65 -8.10
CA ASN A 167 6.30 -14.19 -7.15
C ASN A 167 6.06 -12.75 -6.66
N VAL A 168 5.21 -11.96 -7.32
CA VAL A 168 4.96 -10.55 -6.97
C VAL A 168 3.49 -10.35 -6.60
N ALA A 169 3.20 -9.96 -5.35
CA ALA A 169 1.87 -9.55 -4.91
C ALA A 169 1.77 -8.02 -4.95
N CYS A 170 0.79 -7.46 -5.67
CA CYS A 170 0.57 -6.02 -5.70
C CYS A 170 -0.58 -5.60 -4.77
N GLN A 171 -0.43 -4.44 -4.14
CA GLN A 171 -1.39 -3.89 -3.18
C GLN A 171 -1.47 -2.38 -3.35
N GLY A 172 -2.63 -1.87 -3.74
CA GLY A 172 -2.87 -0.43 -3.71
C GLY A 172 -3.21 0.05 -2.29
N VAL A 173 -2.81 1.28 -1.95
CA VAL A 173 -3.23 1.98 -0.74
C VAL A 173 -4.63 2.55 -0.97
N GLY A 174 -5.63 1.95 -0.31
CA GLY A 174 -7.05 2.30 -0.45
C GLY A 174 -7.67 2.74 0.87
N GLY A 175 -8.91 2.31 1.13
CA GLY A 175 -9.60 2.55 2.40
C GLY A 175 -9.66 4.04 2.75
N PRO A 176 -9.04 4.51 3.84
CA PRO A 176 -9.02 5.93 4.20
C PRO A 176 -8.18 6.81 3.25
N TYR A 177 -7.39 6.23 2.33
CA TYR A 177 -6.75 7.02 1.27
C TYR A 177 -7.71 7.29 0.10
N SER A 178 -8.54 8.32 0.29
CA SER A 178 -9.47 8.88 -0.71
C SER A 178 -8.76 9.46 -1.95
N ALA A 179 -7.49 9.84 -1.83
CA ALA A 179 -6.74 10.60 -2.81
C ALA A 179 -7.41 11.93 -3.23
N ALA A 180 -8.02 12.64 -2.27
CA ALA A 180 -8.67 13.92 -2.54
C ALA A 180 -7.63 15.02 -2.82
N LEU A 181 -7.90 15.89 -3.80
CA LEU A 181 -6.95 16.91 -4.25
C LEU A 181 -6.57 17.90 -3.13
N ALA A 182 -7.52 18.25 -2.26
CA ALA A 182 -7.31 19.16 -1.13
C ALA A 182 -6.28 18.65 -0.11
N ASP A 183 -6.14 17.33 0.06
CA ASP A 183 -5.24 16.75 1.07
C ASP A 183 -3.76 17.05 0.78
N ASN A 184 -3.41 17.49 -0.44
CA ASN A 184 -2.06 17.97 -0.78
C ASN A 184 -1.65 19.22 0.01
N ALA A 185 -2.61 20.04 0.45
CA ALA A 185 -2.35 21.26 1.22
C ALA A 185 -2.08 21.01 2.71
N LEU A 186 -2.24 19.75 3.18
CA LEU A 186 -1.93 19.38 4.56
C LEU A 186 -0.41 19.36 4.80
N PRO A 187 0.09 19.55 6.04
CA PRO A 187 1.54 19.70 6.29
C PRO A 187 2.41 18.53 5.79
N SER A 188 1.88 17.31 5.83
CA SER A 188 2.52 16.09 5.33
C SER A 188 2.38 15.88 3.82
N GLY A 189 1.61 16.71 3.11
CA GLY A 189 1.22 16.54 1.70
C GLY A 189 0.10 15.51 1.47
N THR A 190 -0.51 15.00 2.55
CA THR A 190 -1.60 14.02 2.54
C THR A 190 -2.21 13.91 3.95
N THR A 191 -3.27 13.12 4.14
CA THR A 191 -3.89 12.89 5.45
C THR A 191 -3.09 11.92 6.32
N GLN A 192 -3.17 12.07 7.64
CA GLN A 192 -2.59 11.08 8.57
C GLN A 192 -3.25 9.71 8.44
N ALA A 193 -4.52 9.63 8.04
CA ALA A 193 -5.22 8.37 7.83
C ALA A 193 -4.66 7.59 6.64
N ALA A 194 -4.28 8.27 5.55
CA ALA A 194 -3.59 7.66 4.40
C ALA A 194 -2.19 7.15 4.77
N ILE A 195 -1.44 7.93 5.54
CA ILE A 195 -0.13 7.54 6.10
C ILE A 195 -0.26 6.28 6.97
N ASN A 196 -1.25 6.26 7.86
CA ASN A 196 -1.51 5.12 8.76
C ASN A 196 -1.91 3.86 7.97
N GLU A 197 -2.72 3.97 6.91
CA GLU A 197 -3.10 2.84 6.07
C GLU A 197 -1.90 2.28 5.29
N ALA A 198 -1.07 3.13 4.69
CA ALA A 198 0.15 2.67 4.04
C ALA A 198 1.10 1.98 5.06
N ALA A 199 1.31 2.57 6.24
CA ALA A 199 2.11 1.96 7.31
C ALA A 199 1.52 0.62 7.80
N ARG A 200 0.18 0.50 7.88
CA ARG A 200 -0.53 -0.74 8.18
C ARG A 200 -0.28 -1.80 7.10
N LEU A 201 -0.29 -1.44 5.82
CA LEU A 201 -0.03 -2.36 4.71
C LEU A 201 1.44 -2.83 4.67
N PHE A 202 2.41 -1.94 4.91
CA PHE A 202 3.83 -2.31 5.07
C PHE A 202 4.03 -3.26 6.25
N THR A 203 3.36 -2.99 7.38
CA THR A 203 3.39 -3.86 8.56
C THR A 203 2.74 -5.21 8.27
N LEU A 204 1.58 -5.24 7.59
CA LEU A 204 0.88 -6.45 7.17
C LEU A 204 1.73 -7.33 6.25
N ALA A 205 2.47 -6.74 5.30
CA ALA A 205 3.41 -7.49 4.47
C ALA A 205 4.49 -8.18 5.32
N SER A 206 5.04 -7.45 6.31
CA SER A 206 6.06 -7.99 7.22
C SER A 206 5.53 -9.07 8.17
N THR A 207 4.27 -9.00 8.63
CA THR A 207 3.72 -9.94 9.61
C THR A 207 3.00 -11.13 8.97
N LYS A 208 2.20 -10.92 7.91
CA LYS A 208 1.52 -11.99 7.16
C LYS A 208 2.52 -12.83 6.37
N CYS A 209 3.54 -12.18 5.79
CA CYS A 209 4.47 -12.78 4.85
C CYS A 209 5.94 -12.53 5.24
N PRO A 210 6.43 -13.08 6.37
CA PRO A 210 7.74 -12.73 6.93
C PRO A 210 8.95 -12.98 6.01
N ASN A 211 8.80 -13.79 4.97
CA ASN A 211 9.84 -14.06 3.97
C ASN A 211 9.77 -13.16 2.72
N THR A 212 8.77 -12.27 2.60
CA THR A 212 8.65 -11.37 1.46
C THR A 212 9.73 -10.27 1.49
N LYS A 213 10.33 -9.97 0.35
CA LYS A 213 11.01 -8.68 0.14
C LYS A 213 9.94 -7.63 -0.17
N ILE A 214 9.87 -6.55 0.61
CA ILE A 214 8.88 -5.49 0.37
C ILE A 214 9.49 -4.43 -0.55
N VAL A 215 8.78 -4.10 -1.61
CA VAL A 215 9.01 -2.91 -2.43
C VAL A 215 7.77 -2.03 -2.40
N GLY A 216 7.91 -0.75 -2.75
CA GLY A 216 6.74 0.12 -2.82
C GLY A 216 7.01 1.41 -3.56
N GLY A 217 5.96 2.22 -3.67
CA GLY A 217 6.10 3.55 -4.23
C GLY A 217 4.81 4.34 -4.31
N GLY A 218 4.87 5.53 -4.90
CA GLY A 218 3.69 6.34 -5.11
C GLY A 218 3.88 7.44 -6.13
N TYR A 219 2.76 7.97 -6.63
CA TYR A 219 2.73 9.03 -7.64
C TYR A 219 2.06 10.28 -7.07
N SER A 220 2.65 11.46 -7.29
CA SER A 220 2.09 12.74 -6.83
C SER A 220 1.86 12.74 -5.31
N GLN A 221 0.65 13.03 -4.85
CA GLN A 221 0.21 12.85 -3.45
C GLN A 221 0.54 11.47 -2.85
N GLY A 222 0.51 10.40 -3.66
CA GLY A 222 0.90 9.07 -3.23
C GLY A 222 2.37 8.97 -2.82
N ALA A 223 3.25 9.82 -3.38
CA ALA A 223 4.62 9.95 -2.86
C ALA A 223 4.61 10.46 -1.42
N ALA A 224 3.81 11.48 -1.10
CA ALA A 224 3.66 11.99 0.27
C ALA A 224 3.14 10.92 1.25
N VAL A 225 2.25 10.04 0.81
CA VAL A 225 1.80 8.87 1.59
C VAL A 225 2.97 7.93 1.91
N ILE A 226 3.84 7.62 0.94
CA ILE A 226 5.01 6.76 1.15
C ILE A 226 6.06 7.44 2.04
N HIS A 227 6.32 8.74 1.86
CA HIS A 227 7.22 9.52 2.73
C HIS A 227 6.75 9.55 4.19
N GLY A 228 5.44 9.76 4.42
CA GLY A 228 4.87 9.74 5.77
C GLY A 228 4.88 8.34 6.38
N ALA A 229 4.54 7.30 5.60
CA ALA A 229 4.58 5.92 6.06
C ALA A 229 6.01 5.49 6.43
N ALA A 230 7.00 5.76 5.57
CA ALA A 230 8.41 5.44 5.80
C ALA A 230 8.93 5.94 7.15
N LYS A 231 8.52 7.14 7.57
CA LYS A 231 8.88 7.78 8.85
C LYS A 231 8.21 7.15 10.07
N THR A 232 7.14 6.37 9.90
CA THR A 232 6.37 5.74 11.00
C THR A 232 6.56 4.21 11.09
N LEU A 233 7.18 3.57 10.09
CA LEU A 233 7.52 2.14 10.16
C LEU A 233 8.52 1.86 11.29
N SER A 234 8.35 0.74 11.99
CA SER A 234 9.39 0.23 12.91
C SER A 234 10.62 -0.26 12.14
N SER A 235 11.79 -0.25 12.77
CA SER A 235 13.06 -0.72 12.18
C SER A 235 12.97 -2.15 11.62
N ALA A 236 12.20 -3.04 12.26
CA ALA A 236 11.94 -4.39 11.79
C ALA A 236 11.23 -4.40 10.41
N VAL A 237 10.25 -3.53 10.19
CA VAL A 237 9.54 -3.40 8.89
C VAL A 237 10.42 -2.65 7.88
N GLN A 238 11.15 -1.61 8.28
CA GLN A 238 12.11 -0.90 7.42
C GLN A 238 13.20 -1.83 6.88
N ASN A 239 13.63 -2.81 7.67
CA ASN A 239 14.61 -3.81 7.23
C ASN A 239 14.06 -4.75 6.14
N LYS A 240 12.75 -5.03 6.12
CA LYS A 240 12.07 -5.81 5.06
C LYS A 240 11.80 -5.01 3.78
N VAL A 241 11.76 -3.68 3.86
CA VAL A 241 11.66 -2.81 2.68
C VAL A 241 13.01 -2.71 1.98
N VAL A 242 13.11 -3.28 0.77
CA VAL A 242 14.35 -3.29 -0.02
C VAL A 242 14.44 -2.16 -1.04
N GLY A 243 13.30 -1.63 -1.50
CA GLY A 243 13.27 -0.55 -2.49
C GLY A 243 11.98 0.29 -2.44
N LEU A 244 12.12 1.62 -2.49
CA LEU A 244 11.03 2.57 -2.65
C LEU A 244 11.25 3.44 -3.89
N ILE A 245 10.20 3.66 -4.68
CA ILE A 245 10.20 4.60 -5.82
C ILE A 245 9.13 5.67 -5.65
N THR A 246 9.34 6.85 -6.21
CA THR A 246 8.28 7.87 -6.30
C THR A 246 8.29 8.51 -7.68
N TYR A 247 7.10 8.86 -8.18
CA TYR A 247 6.90 9.62 -9.42
C TYR A 247 6.28 10.98 -9.07
N GLY A 248 6.75 12.07 -9.67
CA GLY A 248 6.16 13.40 -9.45
C GLY A 248 6.12 13.78 -7.97
N ASP A 249 7.23 13.60 -7.28
CA ASP A 249 7.27 13.56 -5.82
C ASP A 249 7.06 14.95 -5.18
N THR A 250 5.85 15.16 -4.64
CA THR A 250 5.40 16.40 -3.97
C THR A 250 6.16 16.72 -2.68
N ARG A 251 6.99 15.79 -2.18
CA ARG A 251 7.84 15.95 -0.98
C ARG A 251 9.33 16.09 -1.31
N LYS A 252 9.73 15.93 -2.58
CA LYS A 252 11.15 15.93 -2.99
C LYS A 252 11.94 17.14 -2.49
N ALA A 253 11.37 18.34 -2.53
CA ALA A 253 12.08 19.54 -2.08
C ALA A 253 12.20 19.57 -0.55
N GLN A 254 11.09 19.30 0.13
CA GLN A 254 10.90 19.38 1.58
C GLN A 254 11.73 18.32 2.31
N ASP A 255 11.80 17.10 1.77
CA ASP A 255 12.57 15.96 2.29
C ASP A 255 13.98 15.83 1.67
N ASN A 256 14.44 16.88 0.97
CA ASN A 256 15.80 17.04 0.45
C ASN A 256 16.25 15.89 -0.48
N ASN A 257 15.40 15.55 -1.47
CA ASN A 257 15.61 14.53 -2.50
C ASN A 257 15.96 13.13 -1.94
N ARG A 258 15.36 12.77 -0.81
CA ARG A 258 15.45 11.47 -0.14
C ARG A 258 14.05 11.03 0.29
N ILE A 259 13.88 9.77 0.73
CA ILE A 259 12.66 9.30 1.40
C ILE A 259 13.06 8.84 2.81
N PRO A 260 13.12 9.75 3.82
CA PRO A 260 13.61 9.40 5.15
C PRO A 260 12.75 8.31 5.84
N PRO A 261 13.34 7.40 6.63
CA PRO A 261 14.76 7.31 7.00
C PRO A 261 15.61 6.47 6.04
N PHE A 262 15.08 6.07 4.88
CA PHE A 262 15.77 5.14 3.98
C PHE A 262 17.00 5.77 3.29
N PRO A 263 18.09 5.01 3.10
CA PRO A 263 19.27 5.48 2.38
C PRO A 263 18.98 5.63 0.88
N ALA A 264 19.79 6.47 0.21
CA ALA A 264 19.72 6.67 -1.25
C ALA A 264 19.87 5.36 -2.05
N SER A 265 20.58 4.36 -1.52
CA SER A 265 20.71 3.04 -2.16
C SER A 265 19.39 2.26 -2.25
N LYS A 266 18.44 2.50 -1.33
CA LYS A 266 17.11 1.89 -1.29
C LYS A 266 16.00 2.77 -1.91
N THR A 267 16.31 3.99 -2.37
CA THR A 267 15.28 4.96 -2.80
C THR A 267 15.57 5.51 -4.20
N LYS A 268 14.53 5.73 -5.01
CA LYS A 268 14.66 6.38 -6.33
C LYS A 268 13.46 7.28 -6.63
N ILE A 269 13.70 8.58 -6.55
CA ILE A 269 12.74 9.62 -6.93
C ILE A 269 12.84 9.87 -8.44
N PHE A 270 11.71 9.83 -9.13
CA PHE A 270 11.54 10.19 -10.54
C PHE A 270 10.80 11.52 -10.63
N CYS A 271 11.48 12.53 -11.16
CA CYS A 271 10.92 13.86 -11.38
C CYS A 271 11.29 14.33 -12.78
N ASN A 272 10.28 14.57 -13.60
CA ASN A 272 10.43 15.07 -14.97
C ASN A 272 10.91 16.53 -14.95
N ALA A 273 11.67 16.93 -15.97
CA ALA A 273 12.05 18.33 -16.15
C ALA A 273 10.78 19.17 -16.37
N GLY A 274 10.64 20.27 -15.60
CA GLY A 274 9.45 21.12 -15.63
C GLY A 274 8.26 20.61 -14.80
N ASP A 275 8.39 19.54 -14.00
CA ASP A 275 7.39 19.19 -12.99
C ASP A 275 7.46 20.17 -11.81
N GLY A 276 6.41 20.98 -11.65
CA GLY A 276 6.33 22.03 -10.62
C GLY A 276 6.21 21.48 -9.20
N VAL A 277 5.70 20.27 -8.99
CA VAL A 277 5.56 19.74 -7.62
C VAL A 277 6.90 19.25 -7.06
N CYS A 278 7.76 18.75 -7.95
CA CYS A 278 9.11 18.28 -7.64
C CYS A 278 10.09 19.38 -7.18
N VAL A 279 9.66 20.65 -7.19
CA VAL A 279 10.42 21.81 -6.68
C VAL A 279 9.74 22.51 -5.49
N GLY A 280 8.77 21.85 -4.84
CA GLY A 280 8.17 22.32 -3.59
C GLY A 280 6.92 23.19 -3.74
N THR A 281 6.34 23.25 -4.93
CA THR A 281 5.01 23.84 -5.17
C THR A 281 3.94 22.74 -5.29
N LEU A 282 2.69 23.12 -5.60
CA LEU A 282 1.65 22.18 -6.06
C LEU A 282 1.21 22.49 -7.50
N VAL A 283 2.08 23.11 -8.31
CA VAL A 283 1.80 23.43 -9.72
C VAL A 283 1.91 22.17 -10.57
N VAL A 284 0.77 21.59 -10.91
CA VAL A 284 0.65 20.48 -11.86
C VAL A 284 0.90 20.99 -13.28
N THR A 285 1.99 20.54 -13.90
CA THR A 285 2.33 20.85 -15.30
C THR A 285 2.13 19.61 -16.19
N ALA A 286 2.22 19.77 -17.52
CA ALA A 286 2.19 18.61 -18.43
C ALA A 286 3.29 17.57 -18.11
N ALA A 287 4.46 18.03 -17.62
CA ALA A 287 5.54 17.14 -17.18
C ALA A 287 5.14 16.29 -15.96
N HIS A 288 4.27 16.79 -15.08
CA HIS A 288 3.74 16.04 -13.93
C HIS A 288 2.85 14.86 -14.35
N LEU A 289 2.25 14.92 -15.55
CA LEU A 289 1.37 13.88 -16.08
C LEU A 289 2.11 12.83 -16.95
N ALA A 290 3.40 13.07 -17.24
CA ALA A 290 4.17 12.35 -18.26
C ALA A 290 5.11 11.25 -17.70
N TYR A 291 4.72 10.53 -16.65
CA TYR A 291 5.62 9.57 -15.97
C TYR A 291 5.73 8.18 -16.61
N GLN A 292 4.98 7.87 -17.68
CA GLN A 292 4.98 6.54 -18.29
C GLN A 292 6.38 6.07 -18.74
N GLY A 293 7.22 6.99 -19.25
CA GLY A 293 8.61 6.68 -19.61
C GLY A 293 9.52 6.33 -18.42
N SER A 294 9.14 6.69 -17.19
CA SER A 294 9.88 6.36 -15.96
C SER A 294 9.54 4.97 -15.42
N VAL A 295 8.48 4.30 -15.90
CA VAL A 295 8.03 3.00 -15.34
C VAL A 295 9.08 1.90 -15.56
N ASN A 296 9.63 1.75 -16.76
CA ASN A 296 10.66 0.73 -17.04
C ASN A 296 11.96 0.94 -16.22
N PRO A 297 12.48 2.19 -16.08
CA PRO A 297 13.52 2.51 -15.11
C PRO A 297 13.17 2.19 -13.64
N ALA A 298 11.94 2.49 -13.18
CA ALA A 298 11.50 2.23 -11.80
C ALA A 298 11.39 0.73 -11.49
N VAL A 299 10.77 -0.04 -12.40
CA VAL A 299 10.72 -1.51 -12.34
C VAL A 299 12.13 -2.08 -12.31
N SER A 300 13.03 -1.61 -13.17
CA SER A 300 14.41 -2.11 -13.21
C SER A 300 15.20 -1.78 -11.94
N PHE A 301 14.98 -0.60 -11.34
CA PHE A 301 15.53 -0.27 -10.02
C PHE A 301 15.00 -1.20 -8.92
N LEU A 302 13.67 -1.42 -8.85
CA LEU A 302 13.06 -2.29 -7.84
C LEU A 302 13.50 -3.76 -8.00
N VAL A 303 13.56 -4.28 -9.23
CA VAL A 303 14.15 -5.61 -9.51
C VAL A 303 15.61 -5.68 -9.04
N GLY A 304 16.39 -4.62 -9.28
CA GLY A 304 17.75 -4.47 -8.76
C GLY A 304 17.86 -4.29 -7.23
N ARG A 305 16.75 -4.18 -6.50
CA ARG A 305 16.68 -4.25 -5.02
C ARG A 305 16.12 -5.59 -4.52
N VAL A 306 15.25 -6.24 -5.29
CA VAL A 306 14.76 -7.59 -5.02
C VAL A 306 15.88 -8.62 -5.21
N ASN A 307 16.77 -8.43 -6.20
CA ASN A 307 17.85 -9.35 -6.54
C ASN A 307 19.19 -9.03 -5.81
N ALA A 308 19.17 -8.11 -4.84
CA ALA A 308 20.27 -7.80 -3.93
C ALA A 308 20.07 -8.43 -2.54
#